data_AF-A0A931QM48-F1
#
_entry.id   AF-A0A931QM48-F1
#
_cell.length_a   1.000
_cell.length_b   1.000
_cell.length_c   1.000
_cell.angle_alpha   90.00
_cell.angle_beta   90.00
_cell.angle_gamma   90.00
#
_symmetry.space_group_name_H-M   'P 1'
#
loop_
_entity.id
_entity.type
_entity.pdbx_description
1 polymer ?
#
loop_
_entity_poly.entity_id
_entity_poly.type
_entity_poly.pdbx_seq_one_letter_code
_entity_poly.pdbx_strand_id
1 'polypeptide(L)'
;MIANFKKKQKSNTSDSFFSSPFVKIFFIIIIGFLIFADIKVYKERKKLNLQIESLKEKIQSIQKKNDTLEQGIAKADDKDYIEKIAREELDLQIENEKVVTFVTPEVKQKEEINNSNTNFFNFKIWLGWIGNGWQWIMDKF
;
A
#
# COMPACT_ATOMS: atom_id res chain seq x y z
N MET A 1 42.28 55.44 -45.23
CA MET A 1 41.95 55.29 -43.79
C MET A 1 41.49 53.87 -43.57
N ILE A 2 42.17 53.10 -42.72
CA ILE A 2 41.86 51.69 -42.45
C ILE A 2 41.35 51.63 -41.00
N ALA A 3 40.09 51.25 -40.80
CA ALA A 3 39.48 51.17 -39.48
C ALA A 3 39.82 49.82 -38.81
N ASN A 4 40.51 49.88 -37.67
CA ASN A 4 40.79 48.70 -36.84
C ASN A 4 39.63 48.46 -35.87
N PHE A 5 38.79 47.47 -36.16
CA PHE A 5 37.74 47.03 -35.24
C PHE A 5 38.31 46.01 -34.24
N LYS A 6 38.56 46.47 -33.00
CA LYS A 6 38.96 45.58 -31.90
C LYS A 6 37.76 44.71 -31.50
N LYS A 7 37.75 43.45 -31.94
CA LYS A 7 36.72 42.46 -31.60
C LYS A 7 36.68 42.25 -30.08
N LYS A 8 35.56 42.60 -29.45
CA LYS A 8 35.31 42.37 -28.01
C LYS A 8 35.13 40.88 -27.78
N GLN A 9 36.10 40.23 -27.15
CA GLN A 9 36.04 38.82 -26.80
C GLN A 9 35.00 38.64 -25.67
N LYS A 10 33.99 37.81 -25.91
CA LYS A 10 32.91 37.51 -24.96
C LYS A 10 33.51 36.69 -23.81
N SER A 11 33.64 37.30 -22.63
CA SER A 11 34.11 36.58 -21.44
C SER A 11 33.02 35.61 -20.99
N ASN A 12 33.27 34.30 -21.11
CA ASN A 12 32.44 33.23 -20.56
C ASN A 12 32.60 33.18 -19.02
N THR A 13 32.12 34.20 -18.31
CA THR A 13 32.21 34.29 -16.84
C THR A 13 31.12 33.51 -16.10
N SER A 14 30.38 32.62 -16.77
CA SER A 14 29.36 31.77 -16.11
C SER A 14 29.92 30.48 -15.50
N ASP A 15 31.10 30.02 -15.94
CA ASP A 15 31.52 28.63 -15.67
C ASP A 15 32.32 28.50 -14.36
N SER A 16 32.69 29.62 -13.73
CA SER A 16 33.48 29.62 -12.49
C SER A 16 32.67 29.56 -11.20
N PHE A 17 31.35 29.82 -11.25
CA PHE A 17 30.52 29.79 -10.04
C PHE A 17 30.10 28.37 -9.64
N PHE A 18 29.91 27.47 -10.60
CA PHE A 18 29.51 26.07 -10.34
C PHE A 18 30.68 25.14 -10.00
N SER A 19 31.93 25.58 -10.16
CA SER A 19 33.12 24.77 -9.84
C SER A 19 33.48 24.79 -8.35
N SER A 20 32.95 25.75 -7.58
CA SER A 20 33.22 25.87 -6.15
C SER A 20 32.65 24.68 -5.35
N PRO A 21 33.45 24.07 -4.45
CA PRO A 21 33.00 22.94 -3.63
C PRO A 21 31.82 23.31 -2.71
N PHE A 22 31.72 24.58 -2.30
CA PHE A 22 30.60 25.07 -1.50
C PHE A 22 29.27 25.08 -2.24
N VAL A 23 29.28 25.36 -3.55
CA VAL A 23 28.06 25.34 -4.36
C VAL A 23 27.57 23.89 -4.51
N LYS A 24 28.49 22.95 -4.72
CA LYS A 24 28.15 21.52 -4.81
C LYS A 24 27.55 20.99 -3.50
N ILE A 25 28.13 21.34 -2.34
CA ILE A 25 27.60 20.91 -1.04
C ILE A 25 26.21 21.50 -0.77
N PHE A 26 26.00 22.76 -1.16
CA PHE A 26 24.70 23.42 -1.02
C PHE A 26 23.63 22.74 -1.87
N PHE A 27 23.95 22.38 -3.12
CA PHE A 27 23.04 21.62 -3.98
C PHE A 27 22.73 20.23 -3.40
N ILE A 28 23.71 19.53 -2.83
CA ILE A 28 23.49 18.22 -2.19
C ILE A 28 22.54 18.35 -1.00
N ILE A 29 22.69 19.38 -0.17
CA ILE A 29 21.79 19.65 0.96
C ILE A 29 20.37 19.94 0.46
N ILE A 30 20.24 20.76 -0.58
CA ILE A 30 18.94 21.05 -1.22
C ILE A 30 18.29 19.79 -1.74
N ILE A 31 19.03 18.97 -2.48
CA ILE A 31 18.53 17.71 -3.05
C ILE A 31 18.08 16.76 -1.92
N GLY A 32 18.89 16.62 -0.87
CA GLY A 32 18.52 15.83 0.30
C GLY A 32 17.26 16.34 1.00
N PHE A 33 17.11 17.67 1.13
CA PHE A 33 15.91 18.29 1.70
C PHE A 33 14.68 18.05 0.81
N LEU A 34 14.80 18.17 -0.51
CA LEU A 34 13.70 17.88 -1.44
C LEU A 34 13.26 16.42 -1.35
N ILE A 35 14.21 15.48 -1.32
CA ILE A 35 13.90 14.04 -1.17
C ILE A 35 13.17 13.79 0.14
N PHE A 36 13.63 14.38 1.24
CA PHE A 36 12.99 14.23 2.54
C PHE A 36 11.55 14.79 2.54
N ALA A 37 11.35 15.97 1.97
CA ALA A 37 10.03 16.57 1.84
C ALA A 37 9.09 15.71 0.98
N ASP A 38 9.58 15.19 -0.14
CA ASP A 38 8.81 14.35 -1.04
C ASP A 38 8.36 13.05 -0.37
N ILE A 39 9.26 12.39 0.38
CA ILE A 39 8.92 11.19 1.17
C ILE A 39 7.82 11.50 2.20
N LYS A 40 7.90 12.64 2.89
CA LYS A 40 6.89 13.03 3.88
C LYS A 40 5.53 13.22 3.21
N VAL A 41 5.49 13.98 2.11
CA VAL A 41 4.26 14.24 1.35
C VAL A 41 3.70 12.94 0.78
N TYR A 42 4.54 12.05 0.26
CA TYR A 42 4.12 10.75 -0.26
C TYR A 42 3.47 9.88 0.82
N LYS A 43 4.04 9.83 2.02
CA LYS A 43 3.46 9.09 3.16
C LYS A 43 2.09 9.64 3.57
N GLU A 44 1.96 10.97 3.64
CA GLU A 44 0.68 11.62 3.97
C GLU A 44 -0.38 11.35 2.90
N ARG A 45 -0.01 11.48 1.61
CA ARG A 45 -0.89 11.14 0.48
C ARG A 45 -1.35 9.68 0.54
N LYS A 46 -0.43 8.74 0.80
CA LYS A 46 -0.77 7.32 0.91
C LYS A 46 -1.75 7.06 2.07
N LYS A 47 -1.52 7.69 3.23
CA LYS A 47 -2.42 7.57 4.39
C LYS A 47 -3.82 8.10 4.06
N LEU A 48 -3.91 9.27 3.44
CA LEU A 48 -5.20 9.87 3.05
C LEU A 48 -5.92 9.01 2.00
N ASN A 49 -5.21 8.46 1.02
CA ASN A 49 -5.80 7.57 0.02
C ASN A 49 -6.36 6.29 0.64
N LEU A 50 -5.64 5.66 1.58
CA LEU A 50 -6.16 4.51 2.32
C LEU A 50 -7.41 4.85 3.13
N GLN A 51 -7.44 6.05 3.74
CA GLN A 51 -8.63 6.52 4.44
C GLN A 51 -9.81 6.69 3.48
N ILE A 52 -9.60 7.32 2.33
CA ILE A 52 -10.62 7.50 1.28
C ILE A 52 -11.15 6.14 0.82
N GLU A 53 -10.27 5.18 0.56
CA GLU A 53 -10.64 3.84 0.12
C GLU A 53 -11.49 3.12 1.17
N SER A 54 -11.05 3.12 2.43
CA SER A 54 -11.83 2.53 3.53
C SER A 54 -13.17 3.23 3.76
N LEU A 55 -13.26 4.55 3.59
CA LEU A 55 -14.50 5.30 3.67
C LEU A 55 -15.44 4.94 2.52
N LYS A 56 -14.91 4.77 1.31
CA LYS A 56 -15.68 4.36 0.13
C LYS A 56 -16.24 2.95 0.31
N GLU A 57 -15.46 2.02 0.82
CA GLU A 57 -15.92 0.66 1.15
C GLU A 57 -17.01 0.68 2.22
N LYS A 58 -16.86 1.51 3.26
CA LYS A 58 -17.90 1.71 4.28
C LYS A 58 -19.19 2.23 3.66
N ILE A 59 -19.12 3.26 2.81
CA ILE A 59 -20.30 3.80 2.11
C ILE A 59 -20.97 2.69 1.28
N GLN A 60 -20.21 1.93 0.50
CA GLN A 60 -20.75 0.85 -0.32
C GLN A 60 -21.40 -0.25 0.53
N SER A 61 -20.79 -0.63 1.66
CA SER A 61 -21.36 -1.64 2.55
C SER A 61 -22.64 -1.15 3.25
N ILE A 62 -22.69 0.12 3.67
CA ILE A 62 -23.88 0.73 4.26
C ILE A 62 -25.00 0.83 3.23
N GLN A 63 -24.68 1.23 1.99
CA GLN A 63 -25.67 1.34 0.92
C GLN A 63 -26.25 -0.03 0.59
N LYS A 64 -25.42 -1.07 0.44
CA LYS A 64 -25.90 -2.45 0.26
C LYS A 64 -26.81 -2.89 1.41
N LYS A 65 -26.43 -2.59 2.66
CA LYS A 65 -27.26 -2.90 3.83
C LYS A 65 -28.59 -2.17 3.79
N ASN A 66 -28.59 -0.89 3.41
CA ASN A 66 -29.81 -0.12 3.27
C ASN A 66 -30.72 -0.72 2.19
N ASP A 67 -30.17 -1.04 1.02
CA ASP A 67 -30.93 -1.66 -0.07
C ASP A 67 -31.53 -3.01 0.36
N THR A 68 -30.77 -3.83 1.10
CA THR A 68 -31.29 -5.10 1.64
C THR A 68 -32.38 -4.89 2.69
N LEU A 69 -32.24 -3.87 3.54
CA LEU A 69 -33.25 -3.54 4.55
C LEU A 69 -34.52 -2.99 3.90
N GLU A 70 -34.42 -2.13 2.90
CA GLU A 70 -35.56 -1.63 2.14
C GLU A 70 -36.30 -2.77 1.42
N GLN A 71 -35.57 -3.70 0.82
CA GLN A 71 -36.18 -4.91 0.23
C GLN A 71 -36.85 -5.80 1.28
N GLY A 72 -36.25 -5.92 2.46
CA GLY A 72 -36.84 -6.65 3.59
C GLY A 72 -38.12 -6.00 4.10
N ILE A 73 -38.14 -4.67 4.23
CA ILE A 73 -39.34 -3.90 4.62
C ILE A 73 -40.44 -4.07 3.57
N ALA A 74 -40.11 -3.96 2.28
CA ALA A 74 -41.08 -4.13 1.20
C ALA A 74 -41.71 -5.53 1.17
N LYS A 75 -41.00 -6.55 1.68
CA LYS A 75 -41.47 -7.94 1.76
C LYS A 75 -41.91 -8.34 3.17
N ALA A 76 -41.94 -7.41 4.13
CA ALA A 76 -42.21 -7.72 5.53
C ALA A 76 -43.60 -8.32 5.76
N ASP A 77 -44.58 -7.98 4.91
CA ASP A 77 -45.94 -8.50 4.97
C ASP A 77 -46.17 -9.75 4.08
N ASP A 78 -45.14 -10.20 3.36
CA ASP A 78 -45.22 -11.38 2.49
C ASP A 78 -45.04 -12.67 3.30
N LYS A 79 -46.05 -13.53 3.31
CA LYS A 79 -46.06 -14.80 4.07
C LYS A 79 -44.91 -15.73 3.67
N ASP A 80 -44.60 -15.82 2.38
CA ASP A 80 -43.56 -16.73 1.89
C ASP A 80 -42.17 -16.21 2.31
N TYR A 81 -42.00 -14.88 2.36
CA TYR A 81 -40.79 -14.24 2.84
C TYR A 81 -40.60 -14.43 4.36
N ILE A 82 -41.67 -14.27 5.15
CA ILE A 82 -41.65 -14.49 6.60
C ILE A 82 -41.27 -15.94 6.92
N GLU A 83 -41.89 -16.93 6.25
CA GLU A 83 -41.57 -18.33 6.48
C GLU A 83 -40.12 -18.64 6.12
N LYS A 84 -39.62 -18.10 5.01
CA LYS A 84 -38.23 -18.25 4.59
C LYS A 84 -37.26 -17.72 5.65
N ILE A 85 -37.47 -16.49 6.13
CA ILE A 85 -36.59 -15.88 7.15
C ILE A 85 -36.68 -16.64 8.48
N ALA A 86 -37.88 -17.07 8.88
CA ALA A 86 -38.06 -17.86 10.10
C ALA A 86 -37.27 -19.18 10.06
N ARG A 87 -37.26 -19.87 8.92
CA ARG A 87 -36.50 -21.12 8.73
C ARG A 87 -35.00 -20.88 8.59
N GLU A 88 -34.58 -19.89 7.80
CA GLU A 88 -33.17 -19.68 7.45
C GLU A 88 -32.38 -18.90 8.52
N GLU A 89 -32.96 -17.84 9.11
CA GLU A 89 -32.25 -16.96 10.04
C GLU A 89 -32.53 -17.30 11.51
N LEU A 90 -33.74 -17.78 11.82
CA LEU A 90 -34.18 -18.05 13.19
C LEU A 90 -34.23 -19.55 13.53
N ASP A 91 -33.98 -20.43 12.57
CA ASP A 91 -34.10 -21.90 12.70
C ASP A 91 -35.45 -22.34 13.32
N LEU A 92 -36.49 -21.55 13.07
CA LEU A 92 -37.84 -21.77 13.56
C LEU A 92 -38.60 -22.74 12.65
N GLN A 93 -39.48 -23.50 13.27
CA GLN A 93 -40.26 -24.55 12.62
C GLN A 93 -41.73 -24.33 12.86
N ILE A 94 -42.53 -24.85 11.94
CA ILE A 94 -43.98 -24.90 12.14
C ILE A 94 -44.26 -25.97 13.21
N GLU A 95 -45.26 -25.73 14.05
CA GLU A 95 -45.60 -26.57 15.21
C GLU A 95 -45.84 -28.07 14.90
N ASN A 96 -45.91 -28.48 13.63
CA ASN A 96 -46.18 -29.84 13.18
C ASN A 96 -45.10 -30.46 12.27
N GLU A 97 -43.89 -29.89 12.19
CA GLU A 97 -42.80 -30.39 11.33
C GLU A 97 -41.84 -31.35 12.07
N LYS A 98 -41.33 -32.40 11.41
CA LYS A 98 -40.37 -33.36 11.99
C LYS A 98 -38.94 -33.05 11.53
N VAL A 99 -38.06 -32.74 12.48
CA VAL A 99 -36.63 -32.48 12.23
C VAL A 99 -35.80 -33.73 12.40
N VAL A 100 -34.83 -33.91 11.50
CA VAL A 100 -33.81 -34.96 11.60
C VAL A 100 -32.44 -34.30 11.75
N THR A 101 -31.87 -34.37 12.95
CA THR A 101 -30.52 -33.86 13.22
C THR A 101 -29.49 -34.96 13.00
N PHE A 102 -28.52 -34.71 12.12
CA PHE A 102 -27.40 -35.62 11.90
C PHE A 102 -26.26 -35.31 12.86
N VAL A 103 -26.00 -36.20 13.82
CA VAL A 103 -24.83 -36.10 14.71
C VAL A 103 -23.63 -36.67 13.98
N THR A 104 -22.71 -35.81 13.55
CA THR A 104 -21.45 -36.25 12.92
C THR A 104 -20.45 -36.59 14.03
N PRO A 105 -19.84 -37.79 14.04
CA PRO A 105 -18.85 -38.15 15.06
C PRO A 105 -17.62 -37.25 14.95
N GLU A 106 -17.10 -36.81 16.10
CA GLU A 106 -15.93 -35.93 16.20
C GLU A 106 -14.71 -36.55 15.49
N VAL A 107 -14.32 -35.97 14.36
CA VAL A 107 -13.05 -36.28 13.71
C VAL A 107 -11.95 -35.62 14.53
N LYS A 108 -11.15 -36.43 15.24
CA LYS A 108 -9.93 -35.99 15.92
C LYS A 108 -9.01 -35.29 14.92
N GLN A 109 -8.93 -33.96 15.01
CA GLN A 109 -8.00 -33.15 14.25
C GLN A 109 -6.57 -33.55 14.64
N LYS A 110 -5.79 -34.04 13.69
CA LYS A 110 -4.33 -34.14 13.83
C LYS A 110 -3.76 -32.74 13.67
N GLU A 111 -3.12 -32.25 14.73
CA GLU A 111 -2.32 -31.04 14.70
C GLU A 111 -1.11 -31.24 13.78
N GLU A 112 -1.10 -30.53 12.64
CA GLU A 112 0.10 -30.36 11.82
C GLU A 112 0.90 -29.15 12.35
N ILE A 113 1.96 -29.43 13.10
CA ILE A 113 2.97 -28.44 13.47
C ILE A 113 3.80 -28.13 12.21
N ASN A 114 3.41 -27.09 11.49
CA ASN A 114 4.22 -26.54 10.40
C ASN A 114 5.41 -25.78 10.96
N ASN A 115 6.51 -26.50 11.19
CA ASN A 115 7.83 -25.92 11.41
C ASN A 115 8.38 -25.43 10.07
N SER A 116 8.25 -24.12 9.80
CA SER A 116 8.98 -23.44 8.74
C SER A 116 9.66 -22.18 9.28
N ASN A 117 10.60 -22.37 10.21
CA ASN A 117 11.66 -21.39 10.40
C ASN A 117 12.80 -21.70 9.42
N THR A 118 12.65 -21.24 8.18
CA THR A 118 13.76 -21.17 7.24
C THR A 118 13.82 -19.77 6.61
N ASN A 119 14.81 -19.00 7.06
CA ASN A 119 15.54 -18.03 6.25
C ASN A 119 14.83 -16.73 5.83
N PHE A 120 14.16 -16.03 6.75
CA PHE A 120 13.70 -14.65 6.50
C PHE A 120 14.79 -13.57 6.63
N PHE A 121 15.98 -13.92 7.15
CA PHE A 121 17.12 -13.00 7.26
C PHE A 121 18.40 -13.59 6.68
N ASN A 122 18.41 -13.90 5.39
CA ASN A 122 19.67 -14.16 4.68
C ASN A 122 20.40 -12.85 4.32
N PHE A 123 20.59 -12.00 5.33
CA PHE A 123 21.33 -10.72 5.29
C PHE A 123 22.77 -10.90 4.76
N LYS A 124 23.31 -12.11 4.92
CA LYS A 124 24.64 -12.50 4.43
C LYS A 124 24.72 -12.61 2.90
N ILE A 125 23.64 -13.01 2.22
CA ILE A 125 23.58 -13.02 0.74
C ILE A 125 23.46 -11.60 0.20
N TRP A 126 22.64 -10.75 0.84
CA TRP A 126 22.50 -9.35 0.45
C TRP A 126 23.75 -8.51 0.72
N LEU A 127 24.56 -8.80 1.75
CA LEU A 127 25.82 -8.09 1.96
C LEU A 127 26.95 -8.53 1.00
N GLY A 128 26.86 -9.72 0.41
CA GLY A 128 27.88 -10.24 -0.50
C GLY A 128 28.02 -9.45 -1.80
N TRP A 129 26.94 -8.85 -2.32
CA TRP A 129 26.99 -8.08 -3.58
C TRP A 129 27.59 -6.67 -3.43
N ILE A 130 27.58 -6.09 -2.21
CA ILE A 130 28.08 -4.72 -1.96
C ILE A 130 29.60 -4.76 -1.86
N GLY A 131 30.18 -5.81 -1.24
CA GLY A 131 31.64 -5.92 -1.07
C GLY A 131 32.43 -5.87 -2.38
N ASN A 132 31.94 -6.51 -3.44
CA ASN A 132 32.66 -6.59 -4.71
C ASN A 132 32.61 -5.29 -5.54
N GLY A 133 31.63 -4.41 -5.29
CA GLY A 133 31.51 -3.13 -5.99
C GLY A 133 32.42 -2.03 -5.44
N TRP A 134 32.79 -2.10 -4.15
CA TRP A 134 33.63 -1.10 -3.49
C TRP A 134 35.13 -1.30 -3.74
N GLN A 135 35.56 -2.52 -4.10
CA GLN A 135 36.97 -2.83 -4.36
C GLN A 135 37.50 -2.12 -5.63
N TRP A 136 36.67 -1.97 -6.66
CA TRP A 136 37.03 -1.25 -7.90
C TRP A 136 37.13 0.27 -7.72
N ILE A 137 36.43 0.84 -6.74
CA ILE A 137 36.42 2.28 -6.48
C ILE A 137 37.69 2.70 -5.72
N MET A 138 38.18 1.86 -4.82
CA MET A 138 39.43 2.12 -4.08
C MET A 138 40.69 1.83 -4.88
N ASP A 139 40.62 1.01 -5.93
CA ASP A 139 41.77 0.73 -6.81
C ASP A 139 42.02 1.84 -7.86
N LYS A 140 41.08 2.79 -7.98
CA LYS A 140 41.13 3.90 -8.95
C LYS A 140 41.43 5.27 -8.30
N PHE A 141 41.71 5.29 -7.01
CA PHE A 141 42.08 6.47 -6.21
C PHE A 141 43.30 6.15 -5.34
#